data_AF-A0A0L7QY34-F1
#
_entry.id   AF-A0A0L7QY34-F1
#
_cell.length_a   1.000
_cell.length_b   1.000
_cell.length_c   1.000
_cell.angle_alpha   90.00
_cell.angle_beta   90.00
_cell.angle_gamma   90.00
#
_symmetry.space_group_name_H-M   'P 1'
#
loop_
_entity.id
_entity.type
_entity.pdbx_description
1 polymer ?
#
loop_
_entity_poly.entity_id
_entity_poly.type
_entity_poly.pdbx_seq_one_letter_code
_entity_poly.pdbx_strand_id
1 'polypeptide(L)'
;MIEITAKLIRGPVYFSGEVIECLVTFSNPPNPIHQISQSHSDIFESLAWASAQVHCQCSANNKIVFSEKLNTTARLAAINANTTFAPWQQDSGHVVLNTKPKILFCDLRLSPGESKTYIYKETIPSDAPPSYRGHAVKYSYKITIGTQRVNMAIKLLRVPFRVLSLSELPEVAACNDSVDLSPNNPFMETQHRETPLDVALQTLQNLTTRRSPNFYNITNGRGRVVRFCLFKNSYKLGEDIVGTFDFSNATVSCAQVSVALQSEEHVSEEYRRGKVSTPTFASYNKHHEMCMGLKYSHLVLPIPLHVTPDFTTDLMMLKWRLHFEFVTTSKLVEMPNDNTTNWQGPLTLDVETMIWDLPVHIHPTTMPPNTTQQTKYSIVI
;
A
#
# COMPACT_ATOMS: atom_id res chain seq x y z
N MET A 1 30.60 -21.95 -7.75
CA MET A 1 29.17 -21.55 -7.67
C MET A 1 29.06 -20.42 -6.65
N ILE A 2 28.34 -19.32 -6.91
CA ILE A 2 28.22 -18.21 -5.94
C ILE A 2 26.74 -18.02 -5.62
N GLU A 3 26.40 -18.04 -4.33
CA GLU A 3 25.08 -17.68 -3.83
C GLU A 3 25.06 -16.19 -3.51
N ILE A 4 24.07 -15.48 -4.05
CA ILE A 4 23.83 -14.08 -3.78
C ILE A 4 22.56 -13.98 -2.98
N THR A 5 22.63 -13.30 -1.85
CA THR A 5 21.51 -13.13 -0.95
C THR A 5 21.31 -11.67 -0.63
N ALA A 6 20.06 -11.20 -0.69
CA ALA A 6 19.69 -9.83 -0.41
C ALA A 6 18.63 -9.78 0.69
N LYS A 7 18.81 -8.86 1.64
CA LYS A 7 17.95 -8.70 2.81
C LYS A 7 17.71 -7.22 3.11
N LEU A 8 16.45 -6.82 3.18
CA LEU A 8 16.06 -5.48 3.60
C LEU A 8 16.17 -5.38 5.13
N ILE A 9 16.83 -4.33 5.63
CA ILE A 9 17.13 -4.20 7.07
C ILE A 9 15.87 -3.89 7.88
N ARG A 10 15.01 -2.99 7.39
CA ARG A 10 13.81 -2.51 8.09
C ARG A 10 12.50 -3.16 7.62
N GLY A 11 12.61 -4.20 6.79
CA GLY A 11 11.47 -4.88 6.18
C GLY A 11 11.15 -4.38 4.76
N PRO A 12 10.01 -4.81 4.17
CA PRO A 12 9.71 -4.59 2.77
C PRO A 12 8.81 -3.38 2.49
N VAL A 13 8.50 -2.52 3.46
CA VAL A 13 7.59 -1.37 3.29
C VAL A 13 8.31 -0.09 3.68
N TYR A 14 8.28 0.91 2.79
CA TYR A 14 8.95 2.21 2.95
C TYR A 14 8.00 3.34 2.55
N PHE A 15 8.28 4.55 3.03
CA PHE A 15 7.63 5.78 2.56
C PHE A 15 8.40 6.43 1.41
N SER A 16 7.69 7.17 0.56
CA SER A 16 8.35 8.10 -0.37
C SER A 16 9.18 9.12 0.42
N GLY A 17 10.43 9.37 0.00
CA GLY A 17 11.41 10.17 0.75
C GLY A 17 12.29 9.40 1.73
N GLU A 18 11.96 8.14 2.04
CA GLU A 18 12.71 7.33 3.00
C GLU A 18 13.95 6.67 2.38
N VAL A 19 14.96 6.41 3.21
CA VAL A 19 16.17 5.67 2.81
C VAL A 19 15.91 4.16 2.92
N ILE A 20 16.02 3.46 1.79
CA ILE A 20 16.00 1.99 1.74
C ILE A 20 17.42 1.44 1.91
N GLU A 21 17.55 0.45 2.79
CA GLU A 21 18.82 -0.22 3.07
C GLU A 21 18.70 -1.74 2.84
N CYS A 22 19.60 -2.27 2.01
CA CYS A 22 19.63 -3.66 1.62
C CYS A 22 21.03 -4.24 1.84
N LEU A 23 21.11 -5.28 2.67
CA LEU A 23 22.31 -6.10 2.84
C LEU A 23 22.40 -7.10 1.69
N VAL A 24 23.48 -7.01 0.90
CA VAL A 24 23.74 -7.91 -0.23
C VAL A 24 24.97 -8.74 0.11
N THR A 25 24.80 -10.04 0.28
CA THR A 25 25.87 -10.98 0.62
C THR A 25 26.14 -11.92 -0.54
N PHE A 26 27.42 -12.01 -0.93
CA PHE A 26 27.94 -12.92 -1.92
C PHE A 26 28.70 -14.02 -1.18
N SER A 27 28.29 -15.28 -1.37
CA SER A 27 28.84 -16.44 -0.67
C SER A 27 29.31 -17.48 -1.65
N ASN A 28 30.53 -17.98 -1.46
CA ASN A 28 31.02 -19.18 -2.12
C ASN A 28 30.85 -20.35 -1.13
N PRO A 29 29.91 -21.29 -1.34
CA PRO A 29 29.69 -22.38 -0.40
C PRO A 29 30.93 -23.28 -0.28
N PRO A 30 31.11 -23.96 0.87
CA PRO A 30 32.25 -24.86 1.05
C PRO A 30 32.14 -26.06 0.10
N ASN A 31 33.30 -26.51 -0.41
CA ASN A 31 33.34 -27.73 -1.22
C ASN A 31 32.94 -28.95 -0.36
N PRO A 32 32.16 -29.90 -0.91
CA PRO A 32 31.93 -31.16 -0.21
C PRO A 32 33.26 -31.87 0.03
N ILE A 33 33.42 -32.42 1.24
CA ILE A 33 34.67 -32.97 1.83
C ILE A 33 35.34 -34.05 0.95
N HIS A 34 34.63 -34.60 -0.04
CA HIS A 34 35.10 -35.67 -0.93
C HIS A 34 35.77 -35.21 -2.24
N GLN A 35 35.87 -33.90 -2.54
CA GLN A 35 36.52 -33.39 -3.77
C GLN A 35 37.88 -32.72 -3.53
N ILE A 36 38.60 -33.10 -2.47
CA ILE A 36 40.00 -32.68 -2.29
C ILE A 36 40.88 -33.57 -3.17
N SER A 37 40.86 -33.39 -4.49
CA SER A 37 41.95 -33.90 -5.33
C SER A 37 42.00 -33.24 -6.72
N GLN A 38 43.18 -32.71 -7.03
CA GLN A 38 43.80 -32.60 -8.36
C GLN A 38 43.34 -31.50 -9.33
N SER A 39 43.57 -30.23 -8.97
CA SER A 39 44.13 -29.25 -9.91
C SER A 39 44.61 -27.99 -9.20
N HIS A 40 45.76 -27.47 -9.60
CA HIS A 40 46.34 -26.20 -9.13
C HIS A 40 45.68 -24.96 -9.78
N SER A 41 44.52 -25.13 -10.43
CA SER A 41 43.81 -24.06 -11.13
C SER A 41 42.63 -23.56 -10.30
N ASP A 42 42.84 -22.39 -9.68
CA ASP A 42 41.84 -21.45 -9.17
C ASP A 42 40.70 -22.03 -8.31
N ILE A 43 41.01 -22.22 -7.02
CA ILE A 43 40.06 -22.54 -5.94
C ILE A 43 39.04 -21.39 -5.71
N PHE A 44 39.27 -20.22 -6.30
CA PHE A 44 38.48 -19.01 -6.09
C PHE A 44 37.39 -18.86 -7.15
N GLU A 45 36.23 -18.43 -6.69
CA GLU A 45 35.17 -17.96 -7.57
C GLU A 45 35.30 -16.44 -7.74
N SER A 46 35.26 -15.95 -8.98
CA SER A 46 35.43 -14.53 -9.29
C SER A 46 34.18 -13.89 -9.91
N LEU A 47 33.86 -12.68 -9.45
CA LEU A 47 32.84 -11.81 -10.02
C LEU A 47 33.49 -10.54 -10.54
N ALA A 48 33.20 -10.23 -11.81
CA ALA A 48 33.74 -9.06 -12.48
C ALA A 48 33.18 -7.77 -11.86
N TRP A 49 31.90 -7.73 -11.52
CA TRP A 49 31.30 -6.57 -10.87
C TRP A 49 29.92 -6.94 -10.30
N ALA A 50 29.45 -6.11 -9.37
CA ALA A 50 28.04 -6.06 -9.01
C ALA A 50 27.59 -4.61 -8.82
N SER A 51 26.36 -4.33 -9.22
CA SER A 51 25.71 -3.03 -9.05
C SER A 51 24.26 -3.21 -8.61
N ALA A 52 23.72 -2.22 -7.92
CA ALA A 52 22.35 -2.23 -7.43
C ALA A 52 21.65 -0.91 -7.77
N GLN A 53 20.35 -0.99 -8.06
CA GLN A 53 19.52 0.18 -8.34
C GLN A 53 18.08 -0.04 -7.91
N VAL A 54 17.37 1.05 -7.62
CA VAL A 54 15.93 1.08 -7.38
C VAL A 54 15.22 1.52 -8.64
N HIS A 55 14.12 0.86 -8.98
CA HIS A 55 13.25 1.29 -10.07
C HIS A 55 11.78 0.98 -9.76
N CYS A 56 10.89 1.79 -10.33
CA CYS A 56 9.45 1.60 -10.34
C CYS A 56 8.96 1.38 -11.78
N GLN A 57 8.18 0.33 -11.97
CA GLN A 57 7.49 0.05 -13.22
C GLN A 57 5.99 0.29 -13.06
N CYS A 58 5.41 0.98 -14.04
CA CYS A 58 3.98 1.11 -14.24
C CYS A 58 3.54 0.23 -15.39
N SER A 59 2.76 -0.80 -15.11
CA SER A 59 2.03 -1.53 -16.14
C SER A 59 0.58 -1.04 -16.16
N ALA A 60 0.12 -0.55 -17.32
CA ALA A 60 -1.25 -0.10 -17.52
C ALA A 60 -2.04 -1.14 -18.33
N ASN A 61 -3.34 -1.25 -18.04
CA ASN A 61 -4.25 -2.10 -18.79
C ASN A 61 -4.66 -1.36 -20.07
N ASN A 62 -4.15 -1.83 -21.22
CA ASN A 62 -4.35 -1.20 -22.53
C ASN A 62 -5.83 -1.09 -22.95
N LYS A 63 -6.76 -1.86 -22.35
CA LYS A 63 -8.20 -1.74 -22.60
C LYS A 63 -8.81 -0.48 -21.96
N ILE A 64 -8.23 -0.04 -20.84
CA ILE A 64 -8.75 1.05 -20.01
C ILE A 64 -7.91 2.33 -20.20
N VAL A 65 -6.60 2.16 -20.44
CA VAL A 65 -5.62 3.25 -20.50
C VAL A 65 -4.98 3.34 -21.90
N PHE A 66 -4.76 4.56 -22.36
CA PHE A 66 -4.07 4.89 -23.61
C PHE A 66 -2.54 4.92 -23.39
N SER A 67 -1.91 3.74 -23.45
CA SER A 67 -0.49 3.53 -23.09
C SER A 67 0.54 4.16 -24.04
N GLU A 68 0.15 4.57 -25.26
CA GLU A 68 1.10 5.13 -26.25
C GLU A 68 1.71 6.46 -25.80
N LYS A 69 0.99 7.26 -25.00
CA LYS A 69 1.49 8.52 -24.43
C LYS A 69 2.41 8.33 -23.22
N LEU A 70 2.34 7.20 -22.49
CA LEU A 70 3.26 6.89 -21.38
C LEU A 70 4.70 6.67 -21.86
N ASN A 71 4.88 6.33 -23.15
CA ASN A 71 6.20 6.04 -23.72
C ASN A 71 7.10 7.28 -23.83
N THR A 72 6.53 8.49 -23.90
CA THR A 72 7.29 9.74 -23.99
C THR A 72 8.00 10.06 -22.67
N THR A 73 7.33 9.83 -21.53
CA THR A 73 7.89 10.00 -20.18
C THR A 73 8.89 8.91 -19.82
N ALA A 74 8.69 7.68 -20.30
CA ALA A 74 9.63 6.57 -20.13
C ALA A 74 11.00 6.86 -20.78
N ARG A 75 11.05 7.64 -21.87
CA ARG A 75 12.31 8.09 -22.47
C ARG A 75 13.08 9.04 -21.54
N LEU A 76 12.40 9.93 -20.82
CA LEU A 76 13.05 10.85 -19.87
C LEU A 76 13.59 10.13 -18.62
N ALA A 77 12.86 9.17 -18.06
CA ALA A 77 13.34 8.35 -16.95
C ALA A 77 14.51 7.41 -17.35
N ALA A 78 14.56 6.98 -18.62
CA ALA A 78 15.67 6.19 -19.16
C ALA A 78 16.94 7.01 -19.48
N ILE A 79 16.84 8.32 -19.70
CA ILE A 79 17.98 9.20 -20.03
C ILE A 79 18.96 9.37 -18.85
N ASN A 80 18.54 9.10 -17.61
CA ASN A 80 19.45 9.13 -16.45
C ASN A 80 20.43 7.95 -16.39
N ALA A 81 20.39 7.03 -17.36
CA ALA A 81 21.28 5.88 -17.45
C ALA A 81 22.48 6.17 -18.38
N ASN A 82 23.49 6.88 -17.88
CA ASN A 82 24.81 6.97 -18.54
C ASN A 82 25.59 5.63 -18.47
N THR A 83 24.91 4.51 -18.16
CA THR A 83 25.50 3.21 -17.89
C THR A 83 24.83 2.13 -18.72
N THR A 84 25.60 1.14 -19.17
CA THR A 84 25.07 -0.04 -19.89
C THR A 84 24.22 -0.96 -19.02
N PHE A 85 24.23 -0.76 -17.69
CA PHE A 85 23.38 -1.50 -16.77
C PHE A 85 21.93 -0.99 -16.82
N ALA A 86 21.11 -1.68 -17.61
CA ALA A 86 19.71 -1.33 -17.83
C ALA A 86 18.74 -2.49 -17.47
N PRO A 87 18.69 -2.94 -16.20
CA PRO A 87 17.92 -4.12 -15.82
C PRO A 87 16.41 -3.99 -16.02
N TRP A 88 15.88 -2.78 -16.16
CA TRP A 88 14.46 -2.53 -16.43
C TRP A 88 14.02 -2.95 -17.83
N GLN A 89 14.94 -3.06 -18.80
CA GLN A 89 14.60 -3.43 -20.19
C GLN A 89 14.01 -4.84 -20.31
N GLN A 90 14.27 -5.72 -19.33
CA GLN A 90 13.77 -7.09 -19.33
C GLN A 90 12.37 -7.22 -18.73
N ASP A 91 11.82 -6.17 -18.12
CA ASP A 91 10.54 -6.22 -17.44
C ASP A 91 9.44 -5.55 -18.28
N SER A 92 8.22 -6.09 -18.23
CA SER A 92 7.06 -5.53 -18.93
C SER A 92 6.50 -4.31 -18.21
N GLY A 93 6.44 -3.15 -18.88
CA GLY A 93 5.80 -1.94 -18.37
C GLY A 93 6.63 -0.68 -18.65
N HIS A 94 6.08 0.47 -18.28
CA HIS A 94 6.73 1.77 -18.43
C HIS A 94 7.55 2.07 -17.18
N VAL A 95 8.79 2.53 -17.35
CA VAL A 95 9.64 2.94 -16.22
C VAL A 95 9.17 4.32 -15.74
N VAL A 96 8.69 4.38 -14.51
CA VAL A 96 8.26 5.63 -13.86
C VAL A 96 9.37 6.24 -13.04
N LEU A 97 10.16 5.38 -12.38
CA LEU A 97 11.30 5.80 -11.56
C LEU A 97 12.48 4.89 -11.85
N ASN A 98 13.68 5.48 -11.92
CA ASN A 98 14.93 4.74 -11.99
C ASN A 98 16.04 5.55 -11.29
N THR A 99 16.67 4.98 -10.27
CA THR A 99 17.80 5.62 -9.59
C THR A 99 19.10 5.32 -10.32
N LYS A 100 20.13 6.13 -10.07
CA LYS A 100 21.47 5.90 -10.63
C LYS A 100 22.02 4.58 -10.06
N PRO A 101 22.55 3.67 -10.90
CA PRO A 101 23.15 2.44 -10.39
C PRO A 101 24.33 2.72 -9.47
N LYS A 102 24.36 2.06 -8.30
CA LYS A 102 25.49 2.12 -7.38
C LYS A 102 26.29 0.83 -7.49
N ILE A 103 27.59 0.98 -7.68
CA ILE A 103 28.52 -0.14 -7.76
C ILE A 103 28.78 -0.68 -6.35
N LEU A 104 28.64 -1.99 -6.17
CA LEU A 104 28.97 -2.70 -4.93
C LEU A 104 30.46 -3.10 -4.92
N PHE A 105 30.97 -3.59 -6.05
CA PHE A 105 32.40 -3.89 -6.29
C PHE A 105 32.71 -4.01 -7.79
N CYS A 106 34.01 -3.95 -8.14
CA CYS A 106 34.53 -4.05 -9.51
C CYS A 106 35.50 -5.23 -9.75
N ASP A 107 35.78 -6.03 -8.73
CA ASP A 107 36.44 -7.35 -8.80
C ASP A 107 36.27 -7.98 -7.42
N LEU A 108 35.62 -9.13 -7.35
CA LEU A 108 35.45 -9.87 -6.10
C LEU A 108 35.87 -11.32 -6.32
N ARG A 109 36.83 -11.77 -5.51
CA ARG A 109 37.25 -13.16 -5.44
C ARG A 109 36.85 -13.73 -4.08
N LEU A 110 36.25 -14.91 -4.08
CA LEU A 110 35.80 -15.59 -2.88
C LEU A 110 36.38 -17.00 -2.81
N SER A 111 37.04 -17.31 -1.70
CA SER A 111 37.48 -18.65 -1.34
C SER A 111 36.30 -19.55 -0.99
N PRO A 112 36.41 -20.89 -1.06
CA PRO A 112 35.34 -21.78 -0.61
C PRO A 112 35.04 -21.55 0.88
N GLY A 113 33.77 -21.35 1.21
CA GLY A 113 33.30 -20.97 2.54
C GLY A 113 33.36 -19.47 2.85
N GLU A 114 33.94 -18.66 1.96
CA GLU A 114 34.04 -17.21 2.13
C GLU A 114 32.73 -16.51 1.74
N SER A 115 32.37 -15.49 2.51
CA SER A 115 31.24 -14.62 2.22
C SER A 115 31.62 -13.16 2.42
N LYS A 116 31.14 -12.29 1.53
CA LYS A 116 31.32 -10.85 1.64
C LYS A 116 29.98 -10.12 1.52
N THR A 117 29.74 -9.23 2.47
CA THR A 117 28.48 -8.47 2.58
C THR A 117 28.71 -6.99 2.32
N TYR A 118 27.82 -6.41 1.54
CA TYR A 118 27.79 -4.98 1.19
C TYR A 118 26.45 -4.38 1.60
N ILE A 119 26.46 -3.10 1.98
CA ILE A 119 25.24 -2.35 2.29
C ILE A 119 24.91 -1.44 1.11
N TYR A 120 23.79 -1.72 0.44
CA TYR A 120 23.22 -0.81 -0.54
C TYR A 120 22.26 0.15 0.17
N LYS A 121 22.45 1.46 -0.06
CA LYS A 121 21.57 2.52 0.45
C LYS A 121 21.07 3.40 -0.69
N GLU A 122 19.78 3.68 -0.73
CA GLU A 122 19.17 4.56 -1.72
C GLU A 122 18.02 5.36 -1.10
N THR A 123 17.85 6.61 -1.52
CA THR A 123 16.70 7.42 -1.08
C THR A 123 15.60 7.31 -2.13
N ILE A 124 14.40 6.91 -1.70
CA ILE A 124 13.23 6.91 -2.56
C ILE A 124 12.82 8.38 -2.77
N PRO A 125 12.63 8.87 -4.01
CA PRO A 125 12.18 10.23 -4.22
C PRO A 125 10.85 10.53 -3.53
N SER A 126 10.68 11.75 -3.02
CA SER A 126 9.49 12.17 -2.28
C SER A 126 8.24 12.26 -3.16
N ASP A 127 8.42 12.48 -4.46
CA ASP A 127 7.40 12.52 -5.51
C ASP A 127 7.09 11.14 -6.11
N ALA A 128 7.77 10.09 -5.64
CA ALA A 128 7.56 8.74 -6.16
C ALA A 128 6.14 8.24 -5.86
N PRO A 129 5.44 7.64 -6.86
CA PRO A 129 4.08 7.14 -6.66
C PRO A 129 4.07 5.95 -5.68
N PRO A 130 2.98 5.71 -4.93
CA PRO A 130 2.91 4.54 -4.07
C PRO A 130 2.88 3.23 -4.88
N SER A 131 3.27 2.14 -4.23
CA SER A 131 3.06 0.79 -4.76
C SER A 131 1.59 0.44 -4.75
N TYR A 132 1.07 0.07 -5.92
CA TYR A 132 -0.36 -0.16 -6.12
C TYR A 132 -0.61 -1.25 -7.16
N ARG A 133 -1.71 -1.98 -7.02
CA ARG A 133 -2.14 -3.01 -7.96
C ARG A 133 -3.67 -2.96 -8.13
N GLY A 134 -4.12 -2.14 -9.07
CA GLY A 134 -5.53 -2.01 -9.43
C GLY A 134 -5.87 -2.66 -10.77
N HIS A 135 -7.05 -2.33 -11.26
CA HIS A 135 -7.57 -2.82 -12.54
C HIS A 135 -7.00 -2.05 -13.73
N ALA A 136 -6.84 -0.73 -13.58
CA ALA A 136 -6.34 0.13 -14.64
C ALA A 136 -4.81 0.14 -14.70
N VAL A 137 -4.13 0.10 -13.57
CA VAL A 137 -2.68 0.29 -13.48
C VAL A 137 -2.09 -0.41 -12.25
N LYS A 138 -0.83 -0.80 -12.38
CA LYS A 138 -0.01 -1.36 -11.32
C LYS A 138 1.34 -0.66 -11.27
N TYR A 139 1.70 -0.12 -10.11
CA TYR A 139 3.02 0.39 -9.77
C TYR A 139 3.79 -0.64 -8.95
N SER A 140 4.94 -1.08 -9.44
CA SER A 140 5.76 -2.13 -8.82
C SER A 140 7.18 -1.64 -8.59
N TYR A 141 7.63 -1.67 -7.34
CA TYR A 141 8.98 -1.29 -6.94
C TYR A 141 9.87 -2.51 -6.72
N LYS A 142 11.12 -2.41 -7.18
CA LYS A 142 12.13 -3.45 -6.98
C LYS A 142 13.51 -2.81 -6.84
N ILE A 143 14.33 -3.38 -5.96
CA ILE A 143 15.79 -3.24 -6.06
C ILE A 143 16.25 -4.34 -7.02
N THR A 144 17.00 -3.99 -8.06
CA THR A 144 17.69 -4.98 -8.89
C THR A 144 19.17 -4.92 -8.60
N ILE A 145 19.72 -6.04 -8.12
CA ILE A 145 21.16 -6.28 -8.04
C ILE A 145 21.57 -7.05 -9.30
N GLY A 146 22.40 -6.42 -10.12
CA GLY A 146 23.06 -7.04 -11.25
C GLY A 146 24.46 -7.48 -10.89
N THR A 147 24.86 -8.64 -11.39
CA THR A 147 26.21 -9.18 -11.22
C THR A 147 26.63 -9.88 -12.50
N GLN A 148 27.94 -9.95 -12.73
CA GLN A 148 28.49 -10.65 -13.87
C GLN A 148 29.74 -11.43 -13.46
N ARG A 149 29.81 -12.71 -13.87
CA ARG A 149 31.07 -13.45 -13.95
C ARG A 149 31.80 -13.08 -15.24
N VAL A 150 33.14 -13.09 -15.21
CA VAL A 150 33.95 -12.84 -16.40
C VAL A 150 33.49 -13.77 -17.54
N ASN A 151 33.26 -13.21 -18.72
CA ASN A 151 32.78 -13.92 -19.92
C ASN A 151 31.39 -14.61 -19.81
N MET A 152 30.60 -14.31 -18.78
CA MET A 152 29.23 -14.82 -18.65
C MET A 152 28.19 -13.72 -18.80
N ALA A 153 26.94 -14.12 -19.07
CA ALA A 153 25.81 -13.20 -19.10
C ALA A 153 25.52 -12.60 -17.71
N ILE A 154 24.99 -11.38 -17.69
CA ILE A 154 24.58 -10.70 -16.46
C ILE A 154 23.43 -11.49 -15.81
N LYS A 155 23.52 -11.69 -14.50
CA LYS A 155 22.47 -12.27 -13.66
C LYS A 155 21.87 -11.18 -12.79
N LEU A 156 20.55 -11.22 -12.61
CA LEU A 156 19.79 -10.21 -11.88
C LEU A 156 19.06 -10.84 -10.69
N LEU A 157 19.30 -10.33 -9.49
CA LEU A 157 18.49 -10.59 -8.30
C LEU A 157 17.52 -9.42 -8.10
N ARG A 158 16.22 -9.70 -8.12
CA ARG A 158 15.16 -8.70 -7.92
C ARG A 158 14.58 -8.83 -6.51
N VAL A 159 14.62 -7.73 -5.75
CA VAL A 159 14.09 -7.62 -4.39
C VAL A 159 12.88 -6.68 -4.42
N PRO A 160 11.64 -7.20 -4.47
CA PRO A 160 10.45 -6.37 -4.43
C PRO A 160 10.27 -5.72 -3.05
N PHE A 161 9.78 -4.50 -3.05
CA PHE A 161 9.37 -3.78 -1.85
C PHE A 161 8.16 -2.91 -2.16
N ARG A 162 7.51 -2.41 -1.11
CA ARG A 162 6.31 -1.60 -1.18
C ARG A 162 6.62 -0.17 -0.74
N VAL A 163 6.12 0.78 -1.50
CA VAL A 163 6.21 2.22 -1.21
C VAL A 163 4.84 2.74 -0.84
N LEU A 164 4.75 3.54 0.23
CA LEU A 164 3.58 4.28 0.65
C LEU A 164 3.84 5.78 0.46
N SER A 165 2.83 6.52 0.00
CA SER A 165 2.94 7.97 -0.19
C SER A 165 2.33 8.73 0.99
N LEU A 166 2.91 9.89 1.30
CA LEU A 166 2.43 10.85 2.29
C LEU A 166 1.95 12.16 1.66
N SER A 167 1.94 12.25 0.32
CA SER A 167 1.79 13.51 -0.43
C SER A 167 0.45 14.23 -0.26
N GLU A 168 -0.57 13.60 0.33
CA GLU A 168 -1.92 14.20 0.49
C GLU A 168 -2.15 14.81 1.88
N LEU A 169 -1.11 14.92 2.71
CA LEU A 169 -1.24 15.63 3.98
C LEU A 169 -1.42 17.13 3.71
N PRO A 170 -2.47 17.77 4.27
CA PRO A 170 -2.58 19.21 4.24
C PRO A 170 -1.28 19.82 4.79
N GLU A 171 -0.74 20.84 4.12
CA GLU A 171 0.24 21.74 4.74
C GLU A 171 -0.44 22.39 5.94
N VAL A 172 -0.43 21.71 7.08
CA VAL A 172 -0.75 22.33 8.34
C VAL A 172 0.40 23.30 8.53
N ALA A 173 0.10 24.60 8.34
CA ALA A 173 0.96 25.68 8.77
C ALA A 173 1.57 25.25 10.09
N ALA A 174 2.90 25.04 10.10
CA ALA A 174 3.61 24.60 11.29
C ALA A 174 2.99 25.34 12.46
N CYS A 175 2.46 24.60 13.44
CA CYS A 175 1.96 25.18 14.66
C CYS A 175 3.17 25.75 15.40
N ASN A 176 3.74 26.83 14.89
CA ASN A 176 4.87 27.55 15.45
C ASN A 176 4.48 28.22 16.80
N ASP A 177 3.22 28.08 17.22
CA ASP A 177 2.70 28.55 18.50
C ASP A 177 2.59 27.48 19.58
N SER A 178 2.93 26.21 19.32
CA SER A 178 3.21 25.30 20.44
C SER A 178 4.63 25.59 20.93
N VAL A 179 4.72 26.51 21.89
CA VAL A 179 5.92 26.66 22.73
C VAL A 179 6.29 25.26 23.21
N ASP A 180 7.45 24.78 22.80
CA ASP A 180 7.96 23.47 23.20
C ASP A 180 8.16 23.48 24.72
N LEU A 181 7.15 23.00 25.45
CA LEU A 181 7.15 22.91 26.92
C LEU A 181 7.97 21.70 27.40
N SER A 182 8.71 21.02 26.51
CA SER A 182 9.61 19.97 26.93
C SER A 182 10.71 20.60 27.81
N PRO A 183 10.93 20.08 29.03
CA PRO A 183 11.99 20.60 29.88
C PRO A 183 13.31 20.34 29.17
N ASN A 184 13.94 21.40 28.66
CA ASN A 184 15.27 21.36 28.04
C ASN A 184 16.26 20.82 29.07
N ASN A 185 16.51 19.52 29.01
CA ASN A 185 17.43 18.83 29.89
C ASN A 185 18.85 19.01 29.34
N PRO A 186 19.72 19.80 30.00
CA PRO A 186 21.07 20.09 29.52
C PRO A 186 22.01 18.87 29.54
N PHE A 187 21.57 17.72 30.07
CA PHE A 187 22.34 16.47 30.11
C PHE A 187 21.91 15.45 29.04
N MET A 188 20.91 15.75 28.21
CA MET A 188 20.54 14.89 27.09
C MET A 188 21.34 15.28 25.84
N GLU A 189 22.20 14.38 25.38
CA GLU A 189 22.97 14.54 24.14
C GLU A 189 22.05 14.81 22.95
N THR A 190 22.17 16.01 22.38
CA THR A 190 21.69 16.46 21.05
C THR A 190 20.34 15.94 20.58
N GLN A 191 19.34 16.84 20.62
CA GLN A 191 18.10 16.82 19.85
C GLN A 191 18.23 15.97 18.57
N HIS A 192 17.57 14.81 18.53
CA HIS A 192 17.32 14.12 17.27
C HIS A 192 16.55 15.09 16.40
N ARG A 193 17.21 15.72 15.42
CA ARG A 193 16.52 16.60 14.46
C ARG A 193 15.42 15.77 13.83
N GLU A 194 14.18 16.10 14.14
CA GLU A 194 13.01 15.45 13.56
C GLU A 194 13.17 15.48 12.04
N THR A 195 13.13 14.31 11.43
CA THR A 195 13.19 14.23 9.97
C THR A 195 11.87 14.75 9.40
N PRO A 196 11.84 15.27 8.16
CA PRO A 196 10.58 15.66 7.52
C PRO A 196 9.54 14.55 7.51
N LEU A 197 9.98 13.29 7.47
CA LEU A 197 9.13 12.10 7.60
C LEU A 197 8.50 12.01 8.99
N ASP A 198 9.25 12.26 10.06
CA ASP A 198 8.75 12.22 11.44
C ASP A 198 7.64 13.27 11.64
N VAL A 199 7.86 14.49 11.14
CA VAL A 199 6.87 15.58 11.18
C VAL A 199 5.60 15.21 10.39
N ALA A 200 5.74 14.60 9.22
CA ALA A 200 4.62 14.14 8.41
C ALA A 200 3.82 13.02 9.13
N LEU A 201 4.51 12.05 9.74
CA LEU A 201 3.88 10.98 10.50
C LEU A 201 3.15 11.50 11.74
N GLN A 202 3.72 12.49 12.44
CA GLN A 202 3.08 13.15 13.58
C GLN A 202 1.82 13.90 13.14
N THR A 203 1.87 14.61 12.01
CA THR A 203 0.71 15.29 11.42
C THR A 203 -0.39 14.29 11.06
N LEU A 204 -0.02 13.16 10.46
CA LEU A 204 -0.93 12.06 10.14
C LEU A 204 -1.59 11.47 11.39
N GLN A 205 -0.83 11.32 12.48
CA GLN A 205 -1.35 10.87 13.76
C GLN A 205 -2.38 11.85 14.32
N ASN A 206 -2.09 13.14 14.30
CA ASN A 206 -3.03 14.16 14.75
C ASN A 206 -4.32 14.16 13.92
N LEU A 207 -4.21 14.01 12.60
CA LEU A 207 -5.35 14.02 11.68
C LEU A 207 -6.28 12.81 11.92
N THR A 208 -5.71 11.62 12.08
CA THR A 208 -6.46 10.36 12.24
C THR A 208 -6.96 10.09 13.67
N THR A 209 -6.45 10.82 14.67
CA THR A 209 -6.91 10.73 16.07
C THR A 209 -8.15 11.59 16.32
N ARG A 210 -8.36 12.65 15.53
CA ARG A 210 -9.54 13.53 15.66
C ARG A 210 -10.83 12.74 15.46
N ARG A 211 -11.72 12.82 16.45
CA ARG A 211 -13.06 12.23 16.39
C ARG A 211 -14.08 13.35 16.36
N SER A 212 -14.88 13.40 15.31
CA SER A 212 -16.01 14.29 15.16
C SER A 212 -17.21 13.46 14.70
N PRO A 213 -18.20 13.19 15.58
CA PRO A 213 -19.35 12.39 15.22
C PRO A 213 -20.18 13.12 14.16
N ASN A 214 -20.24 12.55 12.95
CA ASN A 214 -21.05 13.01 11.85
C ASN A 214 -22.33 12.18 11.77
N PHE A 215 -23.48 12.83 11.69
CA PHE A 215 -24.78 12.18 11.62
C PHE A 215 -25.40 12.33 10.22
N TYR A 216 -25.82 11.23 9.65
CA TYR A 216 -26.42 11.15 8.32
C TYR A 216 -27.83 10.57 8.43
N ASN A 217 -28.82 11.32 7.97
CA ASN A 217 -30.20 10.85 7.89
C ASN A 217 -30.42 10.21 6.52
N ILE A 218 -30.47 8.89 6.48
CA ILE A 218 -30.63 8.13 5.24
C ILE A 218 -32.13 7.90 5.03
N THR A 219 -32.62 8.34 3.88
CA THR A 219 -34.04 8.32 3.50
C THR A 219 -34.22 7.68 2.14
N ASN A 220 -35.36 7.02 1.92
CA ASN A 220 -35.82 6.62 0.59
C ASN A 220 -37.10 7.39 0.21
N GLY A 221 -37.71 7.05 -0.93
CA GLY A 221 -38.95 7.70 -1.39
C GLY A 221 -40.16 7.58 -0.45
N ARG A 222 -40.12 6.66 0.53
CA ARG A 222 -41.19 6.44 1.52
C ARG A 222 -40.90 7.07 2.89
N GLY A 223 -39.69 7.56 3.11
CA GLY A 223 -39.32 8.26 4.34
C GLY A 223 -37.96 7.84 4.89
N ARG A 224 -37.79 7.94 6.20
CA ARG A 224 -36.51 7.72 6.89
C ARG A 224 -36.27 6.25 7.14
N VAL A 225 -35.11 5.76 6.69
CA VAL A 225 -34.69 4.37 6.87
C VAL A 225 -33.84 4.23 8.12
N VAL A 226 -32.83 5.10 8.28
CA VAL A 226 -31.91 5.03 9.43
C VAL A 226 -31.19 6.35 9.64
N ARG A 227 -30.77 6.63 10.87
CA ARG A 227 -29.74 7.63 11.17
C ARG A 227 -28.42 6.93 11.38
N PHE A 228 -27.46 7.16 10.49
CA PHE A 228 -26.11 6.64 10.63
C PHE A 228 -25.21 7.67 11.30
N CYS A 229 -24.37 7.24 12.24
CA CYS A 229 -23.34 8.08 12.85
C CYS A 229 -21.96 7.48 12.61
N LEU A 230 -21.04 8.30 12.08
CA LEU A 230 -19.63 7.96 11.87
C LEU A 230 -18.74 8.86 12.73
N PHE A 231 -17.84 8.28 13.51
CA PHE A 231 -17.05 9.03 14.50
C PHE A 231 -15.84 9.79 13.92
N LYS A 232 -15.36 9.39 12.74
CA LYS A 232 -14.30 10.08 12.00
C LYS A 232 -14.37 9.71 10.51
N ASN A 233 -13.80 10.53 9.64
CA ASN A 233 -13.74 10.26 8.19
C ASN A 233 -12.33 9.90 7.70
N SER A 234 -11.31 10.11 8.53
CA SER A 234 -9.91 9.80 8.20
C SER A 234 -9.37 8.67 9.08
N TYR A 235 -8.86 7.63 8.45
CA TYR A 235 -8.43 6.38 9.07
C TYR A 235 -7.01 6.02 8.65
N LYS A 236 -6.30 5.25 9.48
CA LYS A 236 -5.04 4.61 9.11
C LYS A 236 -5.29 3.17 8.65
N LEU A 237 -4.38 2.66 7.82
CA LEU A 237 -4.31 1.22 7.53
C LEU A 237 -4.27 0.41 8.83
N GLY A 238 -5.10 -0.63 8.92
CA GLY A 238 -5.19 -1.49 10.11
C GLY A 238 -6.14 -1.01 11.20
N GLU A 239 -6.74 0.18 11.06
CA GLU A 239 -7.81 0.62 11.96
C GLU A 239 -9.16 0.01 11.60
N ASP A 240 -10.07 0.01 12.56
CA ASP A 240 -11.47 -0.34 12.35
C ASP A 240 -12.31 0.92 12.13
N ILE A 241 -13.14 0.90 11.08
CA ILE A 241 -14.18 1.89 10.85
C ILE A 241 -15.35 1.53 11.76
N VAL A 242 -15.62 2.41 12.73
CA VAL A 242 -16.70 2.23 13.71
C VAL A 242 -17.80 3.24 13.46
N GLY A 243 -19.04 2.76 13.38
CA GLY A 243 -20.23 3.60 13.23
C GLY A 243 -21.42 3.02 14.00
N THR A 244 -22.50 3.79 14.09
CA THR A 244 -23.75 3.35 14.73
C THR A 244 -24.95 3.63 13.84
N PHE A 245 -25.92 2.73 13.90
CA PHE A 245 -27.20 2.82 13.22
C PHE A 245 -28.29 3.05 14.27
N ASP A 246 -29.07 4.11 14.09
CA ASP A 246 -30.23 4.42 14.91
C ASP A 246 -31.50 4.35 14.04
N PHE A 247 -32.28 3.31 14.31
CA PHE A 247 -33.57 3.02 13.67
C PHE A 247 -34.75 3.49 14.53
N SER A 248 -34.54 4.08 15.72
CA SER A 248 -35.62 4.41 16.66
C SER A 248 -36.67 5.35 16.06
N ASN A 249 -36.22 6.24 15.17
CA ASN A 249 -37.04 7.22 14.49
C ASN A 249 -37.19 6.90 12.98
N ALA A 250 -37.01 5.64 12.59
CA ALA A 250 -37.22 5.18 11.22
C ALA A 250 -38.72 5.10 10.90
N THR A 251 -39.12 5.61 9.74
CA THR A 251 -40.49 5.47 9.23
C THR A 251 -40.61 4.31 8.25
N VAL A 252 -39.48 3.81 7.74
CA VAL A 252 -39.40 2.66 6.84
C VAL A 252 -38.64 1.55 7.53
N SER A 253 -39.23 0.35 7.56
CA SER A 253 -38.59 -0.81 8.16
C SER A 253 -37.42 -1.31 7.31
N CYS A 254 -36.26 -1.46 7.94
CA CYS A 254 -35.07 -2.01 7.32
C CYS A 254 -34.90 -3.46 7.78
N ALA A 255 -34.88 -4.39 6.82
CA ALA A 255 -34.70 -5.81 7.09
C ALA A 255 -33.22 -6.15 7.27
N GLN A 256 -32.36 -5.53 6.45
CA GLN A 256 -30.95 -5.84 6.37
C GLN A 256 -30.15 -4.59 6.01
N VAL A 257 -28.99 -4.45 6.62
CA VAL A 257 -27.96 -3.50 6.23
C VAL A 257 -26.68 -4.24 5.84
N SER A 258 -26.05 -3.79 4.77
CA SER A 258 -24.71 -4.26 4.39
C SER A 258 -23.82 -3.06 4.10
N VAL A 259 -22.59 -3.10 4.59
CA VAL A 259 -21.61 -2.02 4.37
C VAL A 259 -20.32 -2.62 3.86
N ALA A 260 -19.85 -2.19 2.70
CA ALA A 260 -18.59 -2.62 2.12
C ALA A 260 -17.60 -1.47 2.02
N LEU A 261 -16.34 -1.73 2.36
CA LEU A 261 -15.25 -0.80 2.06
C LEU A 261 -14.86 -0.99 0.60
N GLN A 262 -14.98 0.07 -0.20
CA GLN A 262 -14.67 0.06 -1.62
C GLN A 262 -13.58 1.07 -1.96
N SER A 263 -12.65 0.67 -2.82
CA SER A 263 -11.74 1.60 -3.48
C SER A 263 -12.31 2.03 -4.82
N GLU A 264 -12.11 3.30 -5.15
CA GLU A 264 -12.59 3.96 -6.36
C GLU A 264 -11.38 4.43 -7.19
N GLU A 265 -11.16 3.76 -8.33
CA GLU A 265 -10.08 4.04 -9.28
C GLU A 265 -10.56 5.04 -10.34
N HIS A 266 -9.96 6.22 -10.36
CA HIS A 266 -10.18 7.27 -11.35
C HIS A 266 -8.96 7.41 -12.26
N VAL A 267 -9.06 6.96 -13.51
CA VAL A 267 -8.01 7.21 -14.51
C VAL A 267 -8.17 8.64 -15.03
N SER A 268 -7.08 9.39 -15.15
CA SER A 268 -7.10 10.76 -15.70
C SER A 268 -7.65 10.79 -17.14
N GLU A 269 -8.45 11.82 -17.45
CA GLU A 269 -9.12 11.97 -18.76
C GLU A 269 -8.16 11.85 -19.94
N GLU A 270 -6.95 12.41 -19.82
CA GLU A 270 -5.95 12.45 -20.90
C GLU A 270 -5.40 11.07 -21.29
N TYR A 271 -5.49 10.11 -20.37
CA TYR A 271 -4.95 8.77 -20.51
C TYR A 271 -6.05 7.70 -20.61
N ARG A 272 -7.34 8.06 -20.57
CA ARG A 272 -8.44 7.09 -20.62
C ARG A 272 -8.76 6.66 -22.06
N ARG A 273 -9.06 5.37 -22.24
CA ARG A 273 -9.62 4.83 -23.47
C ARG A 273 -11.15 4.77 -23.35
N GLY A 274 -11.85 5.75 -23.92
CA GLY A 274 -13.33 5.82 -23.96
C GLY A 274 -13.88 7.18 -23.51
N LYS A 275 -15.09 7.53 -23.95
CA LYS A 275 -15.74 8.83 -23.65
C LYS A 275 -16.45 8.87 -22.30
N VAL A 276 -16.72 7.73 -21.67
CA VAL A 276 -17.46 7.67 -20.40
C VAL A 276 -16.46 7.52 -19.25
N SER A 277 -16.42 8.51 -18.37
CA SER A 277 -15.67 8.48 -17.12
C SER A 277 -16.45 7.65 -16.10
N THR A 278 -16.26 6.34 -16.11
CA THR A 278 -16.79 5.47 -15.05
C THR A 278 -15.64 5.05 -14.15
N PRO A 279 -15.67 5.40 -12.86
CA PRO A 279 -14.69 4.89 -11.92
C PRO A 279 -14.79 3.36 -11.82
N THR A 280 -13.64 2.71 -11.64
CA THR A 280 -13.61 1.26 -11.40
C THR A 280 -13.60 1.02 -9.89
N PHE A 281 -14.49 0.14 -9.43
CA PHE A 281 -14.63 -0.16 -8.01
C PHE A 281 -14.04 -1.52 -7.66
N ALA A 282 -13.38 -1.61 -6.51
CA ALA A 282 -12.98 -2.88 -5.91
C ALA A 282 -13.51 -2.94 -4.48
N SER A 283 -14.15 -4.06 -4.11
CA SER A 283 -14.70 -4.29 -2.78
C SER A 283 -13.74 -5.10 -1.93
N TYR A 284 -13.56 -4.70 -0.68
CA TYR A 284 -12.70 -5.38 0.30
C TYR A 284 -13.59 -6.02 1.37
N ASN A 285 -13.44 -5.62 2.62
CA ASN A 285 -14.24 -6.15 3.72
C ASN A 285 -15.69 -5.69 3.61
N LYS A 286 -16.63 -6.58 3.97
CA LYS A 286 -18.06 -6.33 4.02
C LYS A 286 -18.59 -6.71 5.41
N HIS A 287 -19.34 -5.80 6.02
CA HIS A 287 -20.16 -6.03 7.19
C HIS A 287 -21.60 -6.26 6.74
N HIS A 288 -22.29 -7.21 7.36
CA HIS A 288 -23.65 -7.60 7.00
C HIS A 288 -24.42 -7.91 8.28
N GLU A 289 -25.63 -7.36 8.39
CA GLU A 289 -26.47 -7.53 9.55
C GLU A 289 -27.96 -7.52 9.20
N MET A 290 -28.72 -8.43 9.83
CA MET A 290 -30.17 -8.42 9.82
C MET A 290 -30.68 -7.48 10.92
N CYS A 291 -31.24 -6.34 10.54
CA CYS A 291 -31.62 -5.27 11.46
C CYS A 291 -33.14 -5.14 11.71
N MET A 292 -33.93 -6.09 11.21
CA MET A 292 -35.38 -6.12 11.42
C MET A 292 -35.71 -6.10 12.92
N GLY A 293 -36.44 -5.07 13.37
CA GLY A 293 -36.84 -4.92 14.77
C GLY A 293 -35.80 -4.32 15.72
N LEU A 294 -34.57 -4.09 15.26
CA LEU A 294 -33.55 -3.44 16.07
C LEU A 294 -33.80 -1.93 16.12
N LYS A 295 -33.71 -1.33 17.30
CA LYS A 295 -33.70 0.13 17.45
C LYS A 295 -32.31 0.72 17.21
N TYR A 296 -31.28 -0.03 17.59
CA TYR A 296 -29.89 0.38 17.49
C TYR A 296 -29.04 -0.76 16.97
N SER A 297 -28.06 -0.43 16.15
CA SER A 297 -26.97 -1.32 15.79
C SER A 297 -25.65 -0.57 15.60
N HIS A 298 -24.58 -1.29 15.28
CA HIS A 298 -23.23 -0.78 15.14
C HIS A 298 -22.54 -1.39 13.92
N LEU A 299 -21.59 -0.64 13.37
CA LEU A 299 -20.69 -1.06 12.31
C LEU A 299 -19.30 -1.19 12.91
N VAL A 300 -18.63 -2.30 12.64
CA VAL A 300 -17.18 -2.48 12.84
C VAL A 300 -16.64 -3.09 11.56
N LEU A 301 -15.84 -2.31 10.83
CA LEU A 301 -15.31 -2.71 9.53
C LEU A 301 -13.78 -2.52 9.49
N PRO A 302 -12.99 -3.60 9.56
CA PRO A 302 -11.53 -3.51 9.59
C PRO A 302 -10.96 -3.04 8.25
N ILE A 303 -9.96 -2.15 8.29
CA ILE A 303 -9.20 -1.72 7.11
C ILE A 303 -7.97 -2.63 6.93
N PRO A 304 -7.83 -3.37 5.82
CA PRO A 304 -6.70 -4.28 5.67
C PRO A 304 -5.36 -3.56 5.53
N LEU A 305 -4.30 -4.04 6.20
CA LEU A 305 -2.95 -3.46 6.12
C LEU A 305 -2.30 -3.51 4.72
N HIS A 306 -2.76 -4.41 3.87
CA HIS A 306 -2.19 -4.63 2.54
C HIS A 306 -2.76 -3.70 1.46
N VAL A 307 -3.86 -2.99 1.73
CA VAL A 307 -4.47 -2.07 0.75
C VAL A 307 -3.67 -0.78 0.63
N THR A 308 -3.78 -0.10 -0.50
CA THR A 308 -3.06 1.15 -0.72
C THR A 308 -3.93 2.32 -0.29
N PRO A 309 -3.41 3.25 0.53
CA PRO A 309 -4.13 4.47 0.94
C PRO A 309 -4.55 5.34 -0.26
N ASP A 310 -5.30 6.41 0.01
CA ASP A 310 -5.57 7.44 -0.99
C ASP A 310 -4.27 7.98 -1.60
N PHE A 311 -4.27 8.15 -2.91
CA PHE A 311 -3.18 8.80 -3.61
C PHE A 311 -3.65 9.37 -4.94
N THR A 312 -2.87 10.34 -5.41
CA THR A 312 -3.07 10.98 -6.70
C THR A 312 -1.75 10.99 -7.47
N THR A 313 -1.79 10.57 -8.73
CA THR A 313 -0.70 10.71 -9.71
C THR A 313 -1.25 11.30 -11.00
N ASP A 314 -0.38 11.74 -11.91
CA ASP A 314 -0.80 12.27 -13.23
C ASP A 314 -1.68 11.29 -14.03
N LEU A 315 -1.47 9.98 -13.81
CA LEU A 315 -2.17 8.91 -14.51
C LEU A 315 -3.52 8.53 -13.86
N MET A 316 -3.60 8.53 -12.53
CA MET A 316 -4.80 8.11 -11.82
C MET A 316 -4.88 8.64 -10.39
N MET A 317 -6.08 8.56 -9.84
CA MET A 317 -6.40 8.86 -8.45
C MET A 317 -7.12 7.66 -7.83
N LEU A 318 -6.72 7.28 -6.63
CA LEU A 318 -7.38 6.25 -5.82
C LEU A 318 -8.07 6.92 -4.64
N LYS A 319 -9.38 6.70 -4.50
CA LYS A 319 -10.20 7.16 -3.38
C LYS A 319 -10.87 6.00 -2.67
N TRP A 320 -11.36 6.24 -1.45
CA TRP A 320 -12.08 5.24 -0.67
C TRP A 320 -13.50 5.68 -0.31
N ARG A 321 -14.42 4.71 -0.25
CA ARG A 321 -15.81 4.93 0.16
C ARG A 321 -16.37 3.75 0.93
N LEU A 322 -17.33 4.04 1.79
CA LEU A 322 -18.25 3.06 2.38
C LEU A 322 -19.48 2.95 1.48
N HIS A 323 -19.73 1.76 0.97
CA HIS A 323 -20.87 1.43 0.14
C HIS A 323 -21.93 0.71 0.98
N PHE A 324 -23.04 1.38 1.21
CA PHE A 324 -24.16 0.86 1.99
C PHE A 324 -25.23 0.31 1.05
N GLU A 325 -25.69 -0.90 1.34
CA GLU A 325 -26.85 -1.53 0.73
C GLU A 325 -27.88 -1.77 1.84
N PHE A 326 -29.05 -1.14 1.72
CA PHE A 326 -30.16 -1.34 2.65
C PHE A 326 -31.26 -2.12 1.94
N VAL A 327 -31.74 -3.17 2.60
CA VAL A 327 -32.94 -3.88 2.19
C VAL A 327 -34.08 -3.37 3.07
N THR A 328 -35.04 -2.71 2.45
CA THR A 328 -36.20 -2.11 3.12
C THR A 328 -37.47 -2.86 2.76
N THR A 329 -38.47 -2.83 3.64
CA THR A 329 -39.78 -3.43 3.37
C THR A 329 -40.89 -2.41 3.42
N SER A 330 -41.83 -2.54 2.49
CA SER A 330 -43.02 -1.71 2.34
C SER A 330 -44.13 -2.10 3.31
N LYS A 331 -44.16 -3.38 3.72
CA LYS A 331 -45.21 -3.93 4.57
C LYS A 331 -44.79 -3.80 6.04
N LEU A 332 -45.74 -3.37 6.86
CA LEU A 332 -45.58 -3.42 8.31
C LEU A 332 -45.48 -4.89 8.72
N VAL A 333 -44.32 -5.28 9.23
CA VAL A 333 -44.12 -6.59 9.86
C VAL A 333 -44.60 -6.46 11.29
N GLU A 334 -45.52 -7.32 11.71
CA GLU A 334 -45.92 -7.40 13.11
C GLU A 334 -44.71 -7.82 13.94
N MET A 335 -44.26 -6.96 14.84
CA MET A 335 -43.15 -7.24 15.74
C MET A 335 -43.69 -7.90 17.03
N PRO A 336 -42.88 -8.72 17.72
CA PRO A 336 -43.29 -9.30 18.98
C PRO A 336 -43.42 -8.20 20.04
N ASN A 337 -44.48 -8.31 20.84
CA ASN A 337 -44.71 -7.49 22.02
C ASN A 337 -44.38 -8.33 23.27
N ASP A 338 -44.37 -7.72 24.46
CA ASP A 338 -44.08 -8.41 25.73
C ASP A 338 -45.00 -9.63 26.01
N ASN A 339 -46.16 -9.70 25.36
CA ASN A 339 -47.13 -10.79 25.47
C ASN A 339 -47.00 -11.88 24.39
N THR A 340 -46.07 -11.74 23.44
CA THR A 340 -45.97 -12.62 22.27
C THR A 340 -44.99 -13.77 22.54
N THR A 341 -45.49 -14.96 22.85
CA THR A 341 -44.66 -16.13 23.20
C THR A 341 -44.17 -16.96 22.00
N ASN A 342 -44.88 -16.91 20.87
CA ASN A 342 -44.60 -17.75 19.68
C ASN A 342 -44.41 -16.90 18.41
N TRP A 343 -43.70 -15.78 18.51
CA TRP A 343 -43.45 -14.95 17.32
C TRP A 343 -42.52 -15.69 16.34
N GLN A 344 -42.94 -15.76 15.08
CA GLN A 344 -42.13 -16.25 13.98
C GLN A 344 -41.97 -15.12 12.96
N GLY A 345 -40.74 -14.97 12.47
CA GLY A 345 -40.46 -14.03 11.39
C GLY A 345 -41.23 -14.40 10.11
N PRO A 346 -41.57 -13.43 9.26
CA PRO A 346 -42.29 -13.67 8.02
C PRO A 346 -41.49 -14.60 7.09
N LEU A 347 -42.17 -15.61 6.53
CA LEU A 347 -41.58 -16.56 5.56
C LEU A 347 -41.20 -15.88 4.25
N THR A 348 -41.96 -14.85 3.86
CA THR A 348 -41.72 -14.04 2.67
C THR A 348 -41.87 -12.57 3.02
N LEU A 349 -40.94 -11.75 2.52
CA LEU A 349 -40.94 -10.31 2.74
C LEU A 349 -40.84 -9.62 1.39
N ASP A 350 -41.72 -8.64 1.16
CA ASP A 350 -41.63 -7.77 0.01
C ASP A 350 -40.55 -6.71 0.28
N VAL A 351 -39.51 -6.69 -0.55
CA VAL A 351 -38.28 -5.94 -0.28
C VAL A 351 -37.87 -5.07 -1.44
N GLU A 352 -37.35 -3.89 -1.11
CA GLU A 352 -36.69 -2.97 -2.01
C GLU A 352 -35.27 -2.69 -1.53
N THR A 353 -34.32 -2.66 -2.44
CA THR A 353 -32.93 -2.35 -2.13
C THR A 353 -32.64 -0.89 -2.47
N MET A 354 -31.93 -0.19 -1.58
CA MET A 354 -31.38 1.12 -1.85
C MET A 354 -29.89 1.16 -1.54
N ILE A 355 -29.17 2.05 -2.21
CA ILE A 355 -27.73 2.24 -2.07
C ILE A 355 -27.47 3.64 -1.51
N TRP A 356 -26.48 3.74 -0.63
CA TRP A 356 -25.94 5.02 -0.18
C TRP A 356 -24.42 4.91 -0.07
N ASP A 357 -23.69 5.90 -0.57
CA ASP A 357 -22.24 5.91 -0.58
C ASP A 357 -21.71 7.07 0.28
N LEU A 358 -20.70 6.80 1.10
CA LEU A 358 -20.04 7.80 1.94
C LEU A 358 -18.52 7.78 1.72
N PRO A 359 -17.90 8.87 1.22
CA PRO A 359 -16.45 8.91 1.06
C PRO A 359 -15.73 8.91 2.41
N VAL A 360 -14.59 8.22 2.46
CA VAL A 360 -13.68 8.17 3.60
C VAL A 360 -12.24 8.32 3.11
N HIS A 361 -11.35 8.78 3.97
CA HIS A 361 -9.92 8.90 3.68
C HIS A 361 -9.15 7.84 4.46
N ILE A 362 -8.30 7.10 3.76
CA ILE A 362 -7.39 6.12 4.28
C ILE A 362 -5.97 6.65 4.11
N HIS A 363 -5.23 6.57 5.20
CA HIS A 363 -3.88 7.03 5.32
C HIS A 363 -2.92 5.87 5.61
N PRO A 364 -1.65 5.97 5.20
CA PRO A 364 -0.68 4.94 5.51
C PRO A 364 -0.45 4.83 7.02
N THR A 365 0.15 3.73 7.44
CA THR A 365 0.58 3.52 8.82
C THR A 365 2.03 3.08 8.83
N THR A 366 2.76 3.43 9.89
CA THR A 366 4.07 2.84 10.16
C THR A 366 3.86 1.37 10.51
N MET A 367 4.53 0.47 9.78
CA MET A 367 4.48 -0.94 10.13
C MET A 367 5.24 -1.18 11.45
N PRO A 368 4.67 -1.91 12.42
CA PRO A 368 5.37 -2.24 13.65
C PRO A 368 6.63 -3.06 13.35
N PRO A 369 7.75 -2.80 14.06
CA PRO A 369 9.03 -3.47 13.80
C PRO A 369 8.95 -4.99 13.96
N ASN A 370 8.04 -5.49 14.80
CA ASN A 370 7.94 -6.90 15.18
C ASN A 370 7.18 -7.79 14.16
N THR A 371 6.60 -7.22 13.11
CA THR A 371 5.89 -8.01 12.07
C THR A 371 6.80 -8.36 10.88
N THR A 372 8.10 -8.04 10.96
CA THR A 372 9.05 -8.23 9.87
C THR A 372 9.48 -9.70 9.76
N GLN A 373 8.74 -10.49 8.97
CA GLN A 373 9.37 -11.65 8.32
C GLN A 373 10.58 -11.11 7.55
N GLN A 374 11.78 -11.52 7.94
CA GLN A 374 13.01 -11.18 7.24
C GLN A 374 13.01 -11.89 5.89
N THR A 375 12.38 -11.28 4.89
CA THR A 375 12.32 -11.85 3.55
C THR A 375 13.72 -11.79 2.94
N LYS A 376 14.37 -12.95 2.91
CA LYS A 376 15.66 -13.16 2.24
C LYS A 376 15.38 -13.55 0.79
N TYR A 377 15.97 -12.83 -0.14
CA TYR A 377 15.93 -13.17 -1.56
C TYR A 377 17.27 -13.76 -1.95
N SER A 378 17.28 -14.86 -2.69
CA SER A 378 18.53 -15.45 -3.16
C SER A 378 18.48 -15.86 -4.62
N ILE A 379 19.65 -15.86 -5.24
CA ILE A 379 19.91 -16.44 -6.55
C ILE A 379 21.26 -17.12 -6.50
N VAL A 380 21.37 -18.25 -7.19
CA VAL A 380 22.65 -18.93 -7.38
C VAL A 380 23.11 -18.71 -8.80
N ILE A 381 24.38 -18.36 -8.95
CA ILE A 381 25.01 -18.07 -10.24
C ILE A 381 26.18 -18.97 -10.52
#